data_AF-A0A7W4YAH1-F1
#
_entry.id   AF-A0A7W4YAH1-F1
#
_cell.length_a   1.000
_cell.length_b   1.000
_cell.length_c   1.000
_cell.angle_alpha   90.00
_cell.angle_beta   90.00
_cell.angle_gamma   90.00
#
_symmetry.space_group_name_H-M   'P 1'
#
loop_
_entity.id
_entity.type
_entity.pdbx_description
1 polymer ?
#
loop_
_entity_poly.entity_id
_entity_poly.type
_entity_poly.pdbx_seq_one_letter_code
_entity_poly.pdbx_strand_id
1 'polypeptide(L)'
;MDRRARLAAASRDGHLALRRVERQQAIVERLHAGRGLPVRLGLLAEELDVSTRTVARDVERLRTNGVPLEVRRGRSGGVRLAPVRSPVRVELDVAEVAAVLASLAAVGPNASLSAASVLRKLADAVRPTSDAPTRPRSRT
;
A
#
# COMPACT_ATOMS: atom_id res chain seq x y z
N MET A 1 21.18 -25.62 -17.64
CA MET A 1 20.47 -24.32 -17.74
C MET A 1 21.43 -23.18 -17.42
N ASP A 2 21.57 -22.22 -18.35
CA ASP A 2 22.50 -21.08 -18.27
C ASP A 2 22.17 -20.13 -17.09
N ARG A 3 23.21 -19.67 -16.37
CA ARG A 3 23.10 -18.76 -15.21
C ARG A 3 22.53 -17.40 -15.60
N ARG A 4 22.85 -16.91 -16.81
CA ARG A 4 22.33 -15.63 -17.33
C ARG A 4 20.82 -15.68 -17.56
N ALA A 5 20.31 -16.78 -18.12
CA ALA A 5 18.88 -16.99 -18.32
C ALA A 5 18.09 -17.03 -16.99
N ARG A 6 18.66 -17.65 -15.95
CA ARG A 6 18.07 -17.68 -14.60
C ARG A 6 18.00 -16.29 -13.96
N LEU A 7 19.06 -15.48 -14.05
CA LEU A 7 19.09 -14.11 -13.52
C LEU A 7 18.11 -13.18 -14.26
N ALA A 8 17.98 -13.32 -15.58
CA ALA A 8 17.03 -12.56 -16.38
C ALA A 8 15.57 -12.92 -16.05
N ALA A 9 15.27 -14.21 -15.82
CA ALA A 9 13.95 -14.66 -15.38
C ALA A 9 13.60 -14.12 -13.98
N ALA A 10 14.51 -14.24 -13.01
CA ALA A 10 14.31 -13.73 -11.66
C ALA A 10 14.05 -12.20 -11.62
N SER A 11 14.76 -11.44 -12.47
CA SER A 11 14.53 -9.99 -12.61
C SER A 11 13.15 -9.68 -13.20
N ARG A 12 12.71 -10.43 -14.21
CA ARG A 12 11.35 -10.30 -14.78
C ARG A 12 10.27 -10.65 -13.75
N ASP A 13 10.46 -11.71 -12.98
CA ASP A 13 9.54 -12.10 -11.91
C ASP A 13 9.42 -11.01 -10.85
N GLY A 14 10.55 -10.39 -10.46
CA GLY A 14 10.59 -9.23 -9.58
C GLY A 14 9.81 -8.04 -10.16
N HIS A 15 10.03 -7.70 -11.43
CA HIS A 15 9.30 -6.62 -12.10
C HIS A 15 7.79 -6.88 -12.15
N LEU A 16 7.37 -8.11 -12.48
CA LEU A 16 5.96 -8.51 -12.51
C LEU A 16 5.33 -8.46 -11.11
N ALA A 17 6.10 -8.79 -10.07
CA ALA A 17 5.66 -8.66 -8.69
C ALA A 17 5.45 -7.19 -8.31
N LEU A 18 6.40 -6.31 -8.62
CA LEU A 18 6.28 -4.86 -8.38
C LEU A 18 5.07 -4.27 -9.11
N ARG A 19 4.91 -4.55 -10.41
CA ARG A 19 3.75 -4.11 -11.21
C ARG A 19 2.41 -4.55 -10.62
N ARG A 20 2.37 -5.75 -10.02
CA ARG A 20 1.18 -6.23 -9.32
C ARG A 20 0.91 -5.43 -8.05
N VAL A 21 1.93 -5.17 -7.24
CA VAL A 21 1.81 -4.38 -6.00
C VAL A 21 1.37 -2.95 -6.31
N GLU A 22 1.99 -2.30 -7.29
CA GLU A 22 1.60 -0.96 -7.78
C GLU A 22 0.12 -0.92 -8.16
N ARG A 23 -0.33 -1.89 -8.96
CA ARG A 23 -1.73 -1.96 -9.41
C ARG A 23 -2.70 -2.24 -8.27
N GLN A 24 -2.35 -3.12 -7.35
CA GLN A 24 -3.15 -3.40 -6.15
C GLN A 24 -3.32 -2.15 -5.29
N GLN A 25 -2.25 -1.38 -5.12
CA GLN A 25 -2.27 -0.14 -4.38
C GLN A 25 -3.13 0.93 -5.07
N ALA A 26 -3.01 1.07 -6.40
CA ALA A 26 -3.83 1.97 -7.18
C ALA A 26 -5.34 1.64 -7.06
N ILE A 27 -5.70 0.35 -7.04
CA ILE A 27 -7.09 -0.07 -6.76
C ILE A 27 -7.54 0.44 -5.39
N VAL A 28 -6.76 0.20 -4.33
CA VAL A 28 -7.15 0.62 -2.96
C VAL A 28 -7.30 2.14 -2.87
N GLU A 29 -6.35 2.90 -3.42
CA GLU A 29 -6.40 4.37 -3.42
C GLU A 29 -7.63 4.89 -4.18
N ARG A 30 -7.92 4.30 -5.34
CA ARG A 30 -9.09 4.65 -6.15
C ARG A 30 -10.41 4.41 -5.43
N LEU A 31 -10.51 3.29 -4.69
CA LEU A 31 -11.69 2.97 -3.88
C LEU A 31 -11.80 3.86 -2.64
N HIS A 32 -10.67 4.21 -2.02
CA HIS A 32 -10.62 5.13 -0.89
C HIS A 32 -11.11 6.53 -1.29
N ALA A 33 -10.67 7.03 -2.45
CA ALA A 33 -11.14 8.29 -3.02
C ALA A 33 -12.65 8.26 -3.33
N GLY A 34 -13.21 7.10 -3.64
CA GLY A 34 -14.64 6.90 -3.87
C GLY A 34 -15.53 6.96 -2.62
N ARG A 35 -14.95 7.12 -1.42
CA ARG A 35 -15.67 7.30 -0.12
C ARG A 35 -16.81 6.32 0.12
N GLY A 36 -16.59 5.04 -0.21
CA GLY A 36 -17.56 3.95 0.00
C GLY A 36 -18.52 3.71 -1.17
N LEU A 37 -18.45 4.50 -2.24
CA LEU A 37 -19.19 4.22 -3.46
C LEU A 37 -18.59 3.03 -4.22
N PRO A 38 -19.41 2.10 -4.73
CA PRO A 38 -18.92 0.98 -5.53
C PRO A 38 -18.37 1.45 -6.87
N VAL A 39 -17.19 0.94 -7.24
CA VAL A 39 -16.56 1.17 -8.54
C VAL A 39 -16.67 -0.10 -9.37
N ARG A 40 -17.09 0.04 -10.63
CA ARG A 40 -17.20 -1.10 -11.56
C ARG A 40 -15.80 -1.62 -11.92
N LEU A 41 -15.65 -2.95 -12.00
CA LEU A 41 -14.38 -3.57 -12.38
C LEU A 41 -13.91 -3.15 -13.77
N GLY A 42 -14.85 -2.92 -14.71
CA GLY A 42 -14.54 -2.42 -16.04
C GLY A 42 -13.94 -1.00 -16.01
N LEU A 43 -14.47 -0.13 -15.14
CA LEU A 43 -13.92 1.22 -14.99
C LEU A 43 -12.50 1.18 -14.39
N LEU A 44 -12.28 0.34 -13.38
CA LEU A 44 -10.92 0.12 -12.83
C LEU A 44 -9.97 -0.46 -13.89
N ALA A 45 -10.47 -1.33 -14.76
CA ALA A 45 -9.69 -1.91 -15.85
C ALA A 45 -9.28 -0.85 -16.88
N GLU A 46 -10.19 0.05 -17.25
CA GLU A 46 -9.93 1.19 -18.12
C GLU A 46 -8.94 2.18 -17.48
N GLU A 47 -9.17 2.57 -16.22
CA GLU A 47 -8.30 3.52 -15.49
C GLU A 47 -6.86 2.98 -15.29
N LEU A 48 -6.69 1.67 -15.16
CA LEU A 48 -5.42 1.01 -14.89
C LEU A 48 -4.78 0.35 -16.12
N ASP A 49 -5.38 0.50 -17.30
CA ASP A 49 -4.96 -0.11 -18.57
C ASP A 49 -4.67 -1.63 -18.47
N VAL A 50 -5.63 -2.37 -17.90
CA VAL A 50 -5.56 -3.84 -17.76
C VAL A 50 -6.90 -4.50 -18.06
N SER A 51 -6.91 -5.82 -18.23
CA SER A 51 -8.17 -6.54 -18.38
C SER A 51 -9.01 -6.54 -17.09
N THR A 52 -10.33 -6.60 -17.23
CA THR A 52 -11.27 -6.83 -16.12
C THR A 52 -10.95 -8.10 -15.33
N ARG A 53 -10.43 -9.15 -16.00
CA ARG A 53 -9.97 -10.39 -15.34
C ARG A 53 -8.76 -10.15 -14.43
N THR A 54 -7.84 -9.28 -14.84
CA THR A 54 -6.68 -8.87 -14.03
C THR A 54 -7.15 -8.15 -12.76
N VAL A 55 -8.03 -7.15 -12.92
CA VAL A 55 -8.60 -6.42 -11.76
C VAL A 55 -9.33 -7.37 -10.82
N ALA A 56 -10.18 -8.27 -11.35
CA ALA A 56 -10.89 -9.23 -10.52
C ALA A 56 -9.94 -10.12 -9.70
N ARG A 57 -8.83 -10.55 -10.30
CA ARG A 57 -7.81 -11.35 -9.60
C ARG A 57 -7.08 -10.55 -8.52
N ASP A 58 -6.77 -9.28 -8.77
CA ASP A 58 -6.11 -8.43 -7.79
C ASP A 58 -7.03 -8.07 -6.62
N VAL A 59 -8.32 -7.83 -6.89
CA VAL A 59 -9.36 -7.64 -5.86
C VAL A 59 -9.46 -8.87 -4.96
N GLU A 60 -9.48 -10.08 -5.53
CA GLU A 60 -9.56 -11.30 -4.73
C GLU A 60 -8.29 -11.54 -3.89
N ARG A 61 -7.11 -11.22 -4.45
CA ARG A 61 -5.85 -11.24 -3.68
C ARG A 61 -5.86 -10.23 -2.54
N LEU A 62 -6.34 -9.01 -2.78
CA LEU A 62 -6.48 -7.99 -1.75
C LEU A 62 -7.40 -8.46 -0.61
N ARG A 63 -8.54 -9.07 -0.95
CA ARG A 63 -9.45 -9.69 0.04
C ARG A 63 -8.80 -10.79 0.84
N THR A 64 -8.07 -11.69 0.17
CA THR A 64 -7.34 -12.78 0.83
C THR A 64 -6.26 -12.25 1.78
N ASN A 65 -5.64 -11.13 1.43
CA ASN A 65 -4.66 -10.43 2.27
C ASN A 65 -5.30 -9.56 3.37
N GLY A 66 -6.61 -9.65 3.59
CA GLY A 66 -7.31 -8.96 4.67
C GLY A 66 -7.75 -7.52 4.38
N VAL A 67 -7.59 -7.03 3.14
CA VAL A 67 -8.11 -5.70 2.77
C VAL A 67 -9.65 -5.76 2.78
N PRO A 68 -10.32 -4.85 3.51
CA PRO A 68 -11.76 -4.93 3.72
C PRO A 68 -12.52 -4.46 2.47
N LEU A 69 -12.67 -5.35 1.49
CA LEU A 69 -13.37 -5.07 0.23
C LEU A 69 -14.71 -5.80 0.17
N GLU A 70 -15.76 -5.06 -0.20
CA GLU A 70 -17.08 -5.61 -0.50
C GLU A 70 -17.27 -5.65 -2.02
N VAL A 71 -17.60 -6.84 -2.54
CA VAL A 71 -17.82 -7.08 -3.96
C VAL A 71 -19.27 -7.43 -4.21
N ARG A 72 -19.95 -6.68 -5.07
CA ARG A 72 -21.33 -6.94 -5.45
C ARG A 72 -21.41 -7.32 -6.92
N ARG A 73 -22.05 -8.44 -7.24
CA ARG A 73 -22.22 -8.94 -8.62
C ARG A 73 -23.38 -8.23 -9.34
N GLY A 74 -23.40 -8.29 -10.67
CA GLY A 74 -24.48 -7.79 -11.53
C GLY A 74 -24.19 -6.44 -12.20
N ARG A 75 -25.15 -5.96 -13.01
CA ARG A 75 -25.03 -4.75 -13.86
C ARG A 75 -24.74 -3.46 -13.09
N SER A 76 -25.30 -3.34 -11.88
CA SER A 76 -25.04 -2.25 -10.93
C SER A 76 -24.01 -2.64 -9.85
N GLY A 77 -23.31 -3.75 -10.05
CA GLY A 77 -22.29 -4.26 -9.15
C GLY A 77 -20.98 -3.46 -9.19
N GLY A 78 -20.00 -3.92 -8.43
CA GLY A 78 -18.71 -3.26 -8.30
C GLY A 78 -17.99 -3.71 -7.04
N VAL A 79 -16.84 -3.08 -6.78
CA VAL A 79 -16.06 -3.24 -5.57
C VAL A 79 -15.99 -1.91 -4.84
N ARG A 80 -16.07 -1.94 -3.52
CA ARG A 80 -15.81 -0.79 -2.63
C ARG A 80 -15.00 -1.24 -1.42
N LEU A 81 -14.38 -0.29 -0.75
CA LEU A 81 -13.93 -0.51 0.63
C LEU A 81 -15.17 -0.64 1.53
N ALA A 82 -15.18 -1.66 2.37
CA ALA A 82 -16.15 -1.78 3.45
C ALA A 82 -16.01 -0.56 4.38
N PRO A 83 -17.07 -0.13 5.07
CA PRO A 83 -16.96 0.90 6.08
C PRO A 83 -15.99 0.46 7.17
N VAL A 84 -14.83 1.11 7.28
CA VAL A 84 -13.90 0.93 8.38
C VAL A 84 -13.99 2.16 9.28
N ARG A 85 -13.95 1.94 10.60
CA ARG A 85 -13.82 3.06 11.55
C ARG A 85 -12.55 3.85 11.21
N SER A 86 -12.68 5.14 10.97
CA SER A 86 -11.54 6.01 10.62
C SER A 86 -11.54 7.22 11.57
N PRO A 87 -10.39 7.59 12.17
CA PRO A 87 -9.07 6.99 12.02
C PRO A 87 -8.90 5.65 12.77
N VAL A 88 -8.09 4.74 12.21
CA VAL A 88 -7.59 3.54 12.89
C VAL A 88 -6.29 3.89 13.61
N ARG A 89 -6.19 3.61 14.91
CA ARG A 89 -4.93 3.71 15.68
C ARG A 89 -4.35 2.31 15.83
N VAL A 90 -3.09 2.15 15.44
CA VAL A 90 -2.31 0.93 15.62
C VAL A 90 -1.09 1.30 16.46
N GLU A 91 -0.82 0.52 17.49
CA GLU A 91 0.42 0.62 18.26
C GLU A 91 1.44 -0.33 17.63
N LEU A 92 2.63 0.19 17.35
CA LEU A 92 3.73 -0.56 16.76
C LEU A 92 4.98 -0.29 17.59
N ASP A 93 5.75 -1.33 17.90
CA ASP A 93 7.07 -1.17 18.49
C ASP A 93 8.12 -0.73 17.44
N VAL A 94 9.33 -0.40 17.89
CA VAL A 94 10.39 0.09 17.00
C VAL A 94 10.80 -0.95 15.95
N ALA A 95 10.80 -2.24 16.30
CA ALA A 95 11.16 -3.32 15.39
C ALA A 95 10.08 -3.53 14.32
N GLU A 96 8.80 -3.44 14.70
CA GLU A 96 7.66 -3.50 13.79
C GLU A 96 7.65 -2.33 12.81
N VAL A 97 7.90 -1.11 13.29
CA VAL A 97 8.04 0.06 12.40
C VAL A 97 9.22 -0.13 11.45
N ALA A 98 10.37 -0.61 11.93
CA ALA A 98 11.53 -0.89 11.08
C ALA A 98 11.22 -1.94 10.00
N ALA A 99 10.45 -2.99 10.32
CA ALA A 99 10.02 -4.00 9.36
C ALA A 99 9.12 -3.42 8.25
N VAL A 100 8.19 -2.54 8.61
CA VAL A 100 7.33 -1.84 7.63
C VAL A 100 8.17 -0.91 6.75
N LEU A 101 9.10 -0.13 7.34
CA LEU A 101 10.01 0.75 6.59
C LEU A 101 10.88 -0.02 5.60
N ALA A 102 11.45 -1.17 6.01
CA ALA A 102 12.25 -2.01 5.13
C ALA A 102 11.42 -2.57 3.96
N SER A 103 10.19 -2.99 4.23
CA SER A 103 9.24 -3.46 3.21
C SER A 103 8.89 -2.35 2.21
N LEU A 104 8.64 -1.13 2.69
CA LEU A 104 8.39 0.04 1.84
C LEU A 104 9.62 0.42 1.00
N ALA A 105 10.82 0.34 1.56
CA ALA A 105 12.06 0.60 0.83
C ALA A 105 12.29 -0.41 -0.31
N ALA A 106 11.92 -1.68 -0.10
CA ALA A 106 12.01 -2.72 -1.12
C ALA A 106 11.03 -2.53 -2.29
N VAL A 107 9.81 -2.02 -2.01
CA VAL A 107 8.82 -1.69 -3.04
C VAL A 107 9.15 -0.37 -3.73
N GLY A 108 9.79 0.55 -3.02
CA GLY A 108 10.21 1.87 -3.49
C GLY A 108 9.24 2.98 -3.03
N PRO A 109 9.75 4.15 -2.61
CA PRO A 109 8.94 5.23 -2.05
C PRO A 109 7.95 5.85 -3.07
N ASN A 110 8.21 5.67 -4.35
CA ASN A 110 7.40 6.21 -5.45
C ASN A 110 6.32 5.23 -5.94
N ALA A 111 6.17 4.08 -5.30
CA ALA A 111 5.18 3.08 -5.72
C ALA A 111 3.73 3.55 -5.56
N SER A 112 3.47 4.52 -4.68
CA SER A 112 2.18 5.23 -4.58
C SER A 112 2.27 6.49 -3.70
N LEU A 113 1.25 7.34 -3.77
CA LEU A 113 1.13 8.50 -2.88
C LEU A 113 1.00 8.08 -1.40
N SER A 114 0.28 7.00 -1.13
CA SER A 114 0.15 6.48 0.23
C SER A 114 1.45 5.91 0.77
N ALA A 115 2.27 5.25 -0.08
CA ALA A 115 3.58 4.74 0.32
C ALA A 115 4.52 5.88 0.77
N ALA A 116 4.59 6.96 -0.01
CA ALA A 116 5.36 8.16 0.36
C ALA A 116 4.85 8.82 1.65
N SER A 117 3.53 8.83 1.87
CA SER A 117 2.92 9.36 3.09
C SER A 117 3.25 8.53 4.33
N VAL A 118 3.12 7.20 4.23
CA VAL A 118 3.42 6.26 5.33
C VAL A 118 4.91 6.29 5.67
N LEU A 119 5.79 6.26 4.67
CA LEU A 119 7.24 6.31 4.88
C LEU A 119 7.63 7.53 5.73
N ARG A 120 7.11 8.71 5.37
CA ARG A 120 7.37 9.96 6.12
C ARG A 120 6.85 9.87 7.56
N LYS A 121 5.60 9.48 7.75
CA LYS A 121 4.97 9.38 9.08
C LYS A 121 5.71 8.40 9.99
N LEU A 122 6.11 7.24 9.46
CA LEU A 122 6.84 6.23 10.22
C LEU A 122 8.28 6.67 10.53
N ALA A 123 8.96 7.30 9.56
CA ALA A 123 10.30 7.84 9.78
C ALA A 123 10.32 8.94 10.85
N ASP A 124 9.30 9.81 10.87
CA ASP A 124 9.15 10.83 11.90
C ASP A 124 8.82 10.22 13.28
N ALA A 125 8.03 9.14 13.33
CA ALA A 125 7.65 8.48 14.58
C ALA A 125 8.81 7.79 15.31
N VAL A 126 9.80 7.26 14.57
CA VAL A 126 10.98 6.59 15.16
C VAL A 126 12.18 7.52 15.34
N ARG A 127 12.04 8.79 14.94
CA ARG A 127 13.11 9.77 15.09
C ARG A 127 13.35 9.98 16.59
N PRO A 128 14.59 9.89 17.07
CA PRO A 128 14.88 10.15 18.48
C PRO A 128 14.37 11.55 18.82
N THR A 129 13.69 11.67 19.95
CA THR A 129 13.18 12.96 20.42
C THR A 129 14.35 13.84 20.83
N SER A 130 14.97 14.51 19.86
CA SER A 130 16.00 15.51 20.12
C SER A 130 15.32 16.81 20.56
N ASP A 131 15.03 16.94 21.86
CA ASP A 131 15.27 18.14 22.70
C ASP A 131 14.42 18.11 23.97
N ALA A 132 15.07 17.83 25.10
CA ALA A 132 14.69 18.48 26.36
C ALA A 132 15.45 19.81 26.42
N PRO A 133 14.79 20.97 26.62
CA PRO A 133 15.50 22.22 26.77
C PRO A 133 16.41 22.13 28.01
N THR A 134 17.72 22.21 27.79
CA THR A 134 18.70 22.42 28.86
C THR A 134 18.43 23.81 29.44
N ARG A 135 17.63 23.89 30.50
CA ARG A 135 17.39 25.13 31.23
C ARG A 135 18.73 25.56 31.85
N PRO A 136 19.16 26.83 31.66
CA PRO A 136 20.49 27.26 32.09
C PRO A 136 20.62 27.20 33.61
N ARG A 137 21.70 26.59 34.10
CA ARG A 137 22.11 26.72 35.51
C ARG A 137 22.60 28.14 35.70
N SER A 138 21.76 29.00 36.27
CA SER A 138 22.18 30.23 36.92
C SER A 138 23.12 29.87 38.07
N ARG A 139 24.42 30.16 37.89
CA ARG A 139 25.39 30.18 38.98
C ARG A 139 25.20 31.49 39.74
N THR A 140 24.87 31.35 41.02
CA THR A 140 25.07 32.36 42.07
C THR A 140 26.55 32.68 42.22
#